data_AF-A0A4Y3QX33-F1
#
_entry.id   AF-A0A4Y3QX33-F1
#
_cell.length_a   1.000
_cell.length_b   1.000
_cell.length_c   1.000
_cell.angle_alpha   90.00
_cell.angle_beta   90.00
_cell.angle_gamma   90.00
#
_symmetry.space_group_name_H-M   'P 1'
#
loop_
_entity.id
_entity.type
_entity.pdbx_description
1 polymer ?
#
loop_
_entity_poly.entity_id
_entity_poly.type
_entity_poly.pdbx_seq_one_letter_code
_entity_poly.pdbx_strand_id
1 'polypeptide(L)'
;MGAQRRAGPRCNCCAAEGSRSGWPTGSGTRRADAAAKAAHAALDAAEKAGRKVSVAVVDRNGNTVATLRGDGAGPQSCESAERKGCTAVSWNAPTSELAVRLRKAPQLKDIPGTLFLAGGAPCRRTASPLRV
;
A
#
# COMPACT_ATOMS: atom_id res chain seq x y z
N MET A 1 -0.43 19.76 31.17
CA MET A 1 -0.67 20.27 29.80
C MET A 1 -0.38 19.15 28.80
N GLY A 2 -1.39 18.35 28.47
CA GLY A 2 -1.26 17.18 27.59
C GLY A 2 -1.44 17.56 26.12
N ALA A 3 -0.38 17.46 25.33
CA ALA A 3 -0.42 17.72 23.90
C ALA A 3 -1.02 16.52 23.15
N GLN A 4 -2.30 16.64 22.76
CA GLN A 4 -2.98 15.71 21.88
C GLN A 4 -2.30 15.73 20.51
N ARG A 5 -1.55 14.67 20.19
CA ARG A 5 -0.93 14.51 18.87
C ARG A 5 -2.01 14.16 17.85
N ARG A 6 -2.27 15.09 16.93
CA ARG A 6 -3.18 14.95 15.79
C ARG A 6 -2.76 13.75 14.95
N ALA A 7 -3.65 12.78 14.83
CA ALA A 7 -3.52 11.66 13.90
C ALA A 7 -3.56 12.20 12.46
N GLY A 8 -2.56 11.85 11.65
CA GLY A 8 -2.58 12.08 10.20
C GLY A 8 -3.64 11.24 9.50
N PRO A 9 -3.93 11.51 8.21
CA PRO A 9 -5.04 10.90 7.49
C PRO A 9 -4.88 9.37 7.44
N ARG A 10 -5.79 8.68 8.12
CA ARG A 10 -5.84 7.21 8.19
C ARG A 10 -6.15 6.69 6.79
N CYS A 11 -5.35 5.75 6.29
CA CYS A 11 -5.65 5.07 5.04
C CYS A 11 -6.98 4.33 5.21
N ASN A 12 -7.98 4.69 4.39
CA ASN A 12 -9.38 4.29 4.57
C ASN A 12 -9.62 2.78 4.37
N CYS A 13 -8.63 2.03 3.92
CA CYS A 13 -8.66 0.57 3.83
C CYS A 13 -8.66 -0.13 5.20
N CYS A 14 -8.27 0.54 6.29
CA CYS A 14 -8.42 0.00 7.66
C CYS A 14 -9.73 0.37 8.35
N ALA A 15 -10.57 1.23 7.76
CA ALA A 15 -11.73 1.80 8.44
C ALA A 15 -13.07 1.14 8.08
N ALA A 16 -13.11 0.35 7.00
CA ALA A 16 -14.28 -0.48 6.71
C ALA A 16 -14.19 -1.77 7.52
N GLU A 17 -15.16 -1.95 8.42
CA GLU A 17 -15.49 -3.16 9.20
C GLU A 17 -14.83 -3.31 10.59
N GLY A 18 -15.65 -3.05 11.61
CA GLY A 18 -15.33 -3.26 13.01
C GLY A 18 -15.21 -4.74 13.41
N SER A 19 -14.09 -5.38 13.09
CA SER A 19 -13.69 -6.62 13.74
C SER A 19 -12.30 -6.47 14.37
N ARG A 20 -12.26 -6.64 15.70
CA ARG A 20 -11.04 -6.71 16.51
C ARG A 20 -10.34 -8.05 16.28
N SER A 21 -9.78 -8.29 15.10
CA SER A 21 -8.83 -9.38 14.91
C SER A 21 -7.73 -8.95 13.94
N GLY A 22 -6.52 -8.86 14.49
CA GLY A 22 -5.32 -8.59 13.70
C GLY A 22 -5.13 -9.61 12.59
N TRP A 23 -4.38 -9.22 11.55
CA TRP A 23 -4.15 -10.10 10.40
C TRP A 23 -3.58 -11.46 10.84
N PRO A 24 -4.21 -12.58 10.45
CA PRO A 24 -3.79 -13.91 10.87
C PRO A 24 -2.44 -14.30 10.27
N THR A 25 -1.51 -14.72 11.12
CA THR A 25 -0.19 -15.25 10.78
C THR A 25 -0.27 -16.76 10.50
N GLY A 26 -1.08 -17.18 9.53
CA GLY A 26 -1.22 -18.60 9.17
C GLY A 26 -1.56 -18.80 7.69
N SER A 27 -0.85 -19.78 7.08
CA SER A 27 -0.98 -20.43 5.77
C SER A 27 -1.48 -19.61 4.55
N GLY A 28 -0.71 -19.66 3.46
CA GLY A 28 -0.69 -18.70 2.35
C GLY A 28 -2.01 -18.33 1.66
N THR A 29 -3.05 -19.16 1.75
CA THR A 29 -4.36 -18.90 1.13
C THR A 29 -5.07 -17.70 1.76
N ARG A 30 -5.03 -17.57 3.09
CA ARG A 30 -5.75 -16.48 3.79
C ARG A 30 -5.15 -15.09 3.54
N ARG A 31 -3.85 -15.03 3.20
CA ARG A 31 -3.16 -13.79 2.82
C ARG A 31 -3.52 -13.35 1.40
N ALA A 32 -3.68 -14.30 0.48
CA ALA A 32 -4.16 -14.02 -0.87
C ALA A 32 -5.60 -13.49 -0.84
N ASP A 33 -6.48 -14.08 -0.04
CA ASP A 33 -7.87 -13.61 0.11
C ASP A 33 -7.93 -12.18 0.67
N ALA A 34 -7.12 -11.87 1.69
CA ALA A 34 -7.05 -10.53 2.26
C ALA A 34 -6.46 -9.51 1.26
N ALA A 35 -5.46 -9.91 0.49
CA ALA A 35 -4.88 -9.10 -0.57
C ALA A 35 -5.89 -8.80 -1.68
N ALA A 36 -6.64 -9.82 -2.13
CA ALA A 36 -7.69 -9.66 -3.13
C ALA A 36 -8.79 -8.70 -2.63
N LYS A 37 -9.27 -8.89 -1.40
CA LYS A 37 -10.26 -7.98 -0.78
C LYS A 37 -9.76 -6.54 -0.72
N ALA A 38 -8.52 -6.32 -0.30
CA ALA A 38 -7.91 -4.99 -0.26
C ALA A 38 -7.77 -4.37 -1.66
N ALA A 39 -7.40 -5.17 -2.66
CA ALA A 39 -7.27 -4.73 -4.04
C ALA A 39 -8.63 -4.33 -4.64
N HIS A 40 -9.68 -5.14 -4.42
CA HIS A 40 -11.04 -4.82 -4.83
C HIS A 40 -11.56 -3.56 -4.14
N ALA A 41 -11.40 -3.43 -2.82
CA ALA A 41 -11.86 -2.24 -2.09
C ALA A 41 -11.17 -0.95 -2.59
N ALA A 42 -9.90 -1.02 -2.98
CA ALA A 42 -9.17 0.11 -3.56
C ALA A 42 -9.66 0.44 -4.99
N LEU A 43 -9.99 -0.58 -5.79
CA LEU A 43 -10.56 -0.40 -7.12
C LEU A 43 -11.96 0.23 -7.03
N ASP A 44 -12.84 -0.31 -6.18
CA ASP A 44 -14.20 0.22 -5.95
C ASP A 44 -14.16 1.68 -5.47
N ALA A 45 -13.21 2.02 -4.60
CA ALA A 45 -13.02 3.40 -4.14
C ALA A 45 -12.56 4.32 -5.28
N ALA A 46 -11.69 3.83 -6.18
CA ALA A 46 -11.26 4.59 -7.35
C ALA A 46 -12.38 4.74 -8.39
N GLU A 47 -13.20 3.71 -8.60
CA GLU A 47 -14.37 3.75 -9.49
C GLU A 47 -15.44 4.72 -8.99
N LYS A 48 -15.77 4.70 -7.69
CA LYS A 48 -16.66 5.70 -7.06
C LYS A 48 -16.13 7.11 -7.19
N ALA A 49 -14.81 7.24 -7.26
CA ALA A 49 -14.13 8.48 -7.49
C ALA A 49 -14.09 8.84 -9.00
N GLY A 50 -14.49 7.96 -9.92
CA GLY A 50 -14.42 8.20 -11.37
C GLY A 50 -13.00 8.14 -11.94
N ARG A 51 -12.08 7.44 -11.26
CA ARG A 51 -10.68 7.28 -11.67
C ARG A 51 -10.46 5.87 -12.21
N LYS A 52 -9.86 5.75 -13.39
CA LYS A 52 -9.47 4.47 -13.99
C LYS A 52 -8.05 4.09 -13.57
N VAL A 53 -7.91 3.09 -12.70
CA VAL A 53 -6.63 2.75 -12.07
C VAL A 53 -6.32 1.26 -12.16
N SER A 54 -5.04 0.92 -11.97
CA SER A 54 -4.62 -0.44 -11.64
C SER A 54 -4.16 -0.48 -10.19
N VAL A 55 -4.45 -1.57 -9.50
CA VAL A 55 -4.10 -1.80 -8.11
C VAL A 55 -3.21 -3.04 -8.04
N ALA A 56 -2.12 -2.96 -7.29
CA ALA A 56 -1.26 -4.10 -7.02
C ALA A 56 -0.99 -4.22 -5.52
N VAL A 57 -0.99 -5.45 -5.02
CA VAL A 57 -0.63 -5.80 -3.65
C VAL A 57 0.65 -6.61 -3.68
N VAL A 58 1.68 -6.06 -3.04
CA VAL A 58 3.02 -6.66 -2.98
C VAL A 58 3.32 -7.04 -1.53
N ASP A 59 3.78 -8.27 -1.31
CA ASP A 59 4.18 -8.75 0.01
C ASP A 59 5.51 -8.13 0.45
N ARG A 60 5.82 -8.20 1.75
CA ARG A 60 7.10 -7.76 2.31
C ARG A 60 8.30 -8.47 1.70
N ASN A 61 8.10 -9.66 1.15
CA ASN A 61 9.13 -10.44 0.45
C ASN A 61 9.40 -9.93 -0.98
N GLY A 62 8.68 -8.90 -1.46
CA GLY A 62 8.84 -8.34 -2.80
C GLY A 62 8.01 -9.05 -3.88
N ASN A 63 7.28 -10.11 -3.52
CA ASN A 63 6.42 -10.85 -4.45
C ASN A 63 5.06 -10.15 -4.63
N THR A 64 4.62 -10.01 -5.87
CA THR A 64 3.26 -9.56 -6.18
C THR A 64 2.26 -10.66 -5.82
N VAL A 65 1.33 -10.34 -4.93
CA VAL A 65 0.29 -11.28 -4.46
C VAL A 65 -0.99 -11.15 -5.29
N ALA A 66 -1.33 -9.93 -5.70
CA ALA A 66 -2.49 -9.65 -6.53
C ALA A 66 -2.26 -8.40 -7.39
N THR A 67 -2.70 -8.44 -8.64
CA THR A 67 -2.75 -7.28 -9.54
C THR A 67 -4.13 -7.24 -10.19
N LEU A 68 -4.81 -6.10 -10.08
CA LEU A 68 -6.09 -5.82 -10.72
C LEU A 68 -5.93 -4.62 -11.66
N ARG A 69 -6.42 -4.75 -12.89
CA ARG A 69 -6.50 -3.66 -13.85
C ARG A 69 -7.96 -3.24 -13.97
N GLY A 70 -8.27 -2.00 -13.59
CA GLY A 70 -9.58 -1.42 -13.85
C GLY A 70 -9.80 -1.16 -15.34
N ASP A 71 -11.06 -1.15 -15.75
CA ASP A 71 -11.43 -0.95 -17.14
C ASP A 71 -11.04 0.43 -17.64
N GLY A 72 -10.32 0.46 -18.77
CA GLY A 72 -9.77 1.67 -19.37
C GLY A 72 -8.61 2.32 -18.58
N ALA A 73 -8.00 1.60 -17.64
CA ALA A 73 -6.72 2.01 -17.07
C ALA A 73 -5.60 1.95 -18.14
N GLY A 74 -4.66 2.89 -18.09
CA GLY A 74 -3.57 2.97 -19.07
C GLY A 74 -2.65 1.75 -19.06
N PRO A 75 -1.99 1.39 -20.17
CA PRO A 75 -1.15 0.19 -20.23
C PRO A 75 0.00 0.19 -19.21
N GLN A 76 0.50 1.36 -18.83
CA GLN A 76 1.57 1.56 -17.86
C GLN A 76 1.14 1.42 -16.39
N SER A 77 -0.16 1.43 -16.07
CA SER A 77 -0.61 1.55 -14.68
C SER A 77 -0.39 0.27 -13.87
N CYS A 78 -0.43 -0.91 -14.48
CA CYS A 78 -0.14 -2.18 -13.79
C CYS A 78 1.28 -2.19 -13.23
N GLU A 79 2.28 -2.00 -14.10
CA GLU A 79 3.68 -2.02 -13.69
C GLU A 79 4.00 -0.87 -12.72
N SER A 80 3.38 0.31 -12.93
CA SER A 80 3.52 1.43 -11.99
C SER A 80 2.98 1.09 -10.60
N ALA A 81 1.82 0.42 -10.53
CA ALA A 81 1.22 0.01 -9.26
C ALA A 81 2.12 -1.00 -8.51
N GLU A 82 2.67 -1.98 -9.23
CA GLU A 82 3.58 -2.99 -8.67
C GLU A 82 4.86 -2.36 -8.11
N ARG A 83 5.54 -1.51 -8.90
CA ARG A 83 6.76 -0.82 -8.46
C ARG A 83 6.50 0.12 -7.28
N LYS A 84 5.34 0.80 -7.26
CA LYS A 84 4.93 1.63 -6.10
C LYS A 84 4.67 0.77 -4.86
N GLY A 85 4.01 -0.37 -5.00
CA GLY A 85 3.79 -1.34 -3.93
C GLY A 85 5.12 -1.86 -3.36
N CYS A 86 6.04 -2.29 -4.23
CA CYS A 86 7.37 -2.72 -3.86
C CYS A 86 8.14 -1.62 -3.10
N THR A 87 8.07 -0.37 -3.56
CA THR A 87 8.72 0.76 -2.89
C THR A 87 8.10 1.06 -1.52
N ALA A 88 6.77 1.12 -1.45
CA ALA A 88 6.07 1.36 -0.19
C ALA A 88 6.38 0.30 0.86
N VAL A 89 6.37 -0.98 0.44
CA VAL A 89 6.65 -2.10 1.34
C VAL A 89 8.11 -2.14 1.73
N SER A 90 9.07 -1.86 0.83
CA SER A 90 10.51 -1.91 1.12
C SER A 90 10.91 -0.92 2.21
N TRP A 91 10.54 0.35 2.05
CA TRP A 91 10.84 1.41 3.01
C TRP A 91 9.82 1.55 4.14
N ASN A 92 8.74 0.77 4.11
CA ASN A 92 7.66 0.81 5.10
C ASN A 92 7.13 2.24 5.32
N ALA A 93 7.01 3.01 4.23
CA ALA A 93 6.56 4.39 4.19
C ALA A 93 5.74 4.66 2.92
N PRO A 94 4.78 5.60 2.94
CA PRO A 94 4.05 5.99 1.74
C PRO A 94 5.01 6.52 0.65
N THR A 95 4.78 6.15 -0.61
CA THR A 95 5.66 6.60 -1.71
C THR A 95 5.62 8.11 -1.94
N SER A 96 4.55 8.79 -1.50
CA SER A 96 4.48 10.26 -1.49
C SER A 96 5.51 10.88 -0.56
N GLU A 97 5.76 10.30 0.61
CA GLU A 97 6.80 10.74 1.54
C GLU A 97 8.19 10.42 0.99
N LEU A 98 8.35 9.22 0.41
CA LEU A 98 9.61 8.78 -0.17
C LEU A 98 10.03 9.63 -1.37
N ALA A 99 9.08 10.10 -2.19
CA ALA A 99 9.35 11.03 -3.28
C ALA A 99 10.01 12.33 -2.79
N VAL A 100 9.66 12.81 -1.59
CA VAL A 100 10.30 13.99 -0.99
C VAL A 100 11.76 13.69 -0.58
N ARG A 101 12.05 12.45 -0.15
CA ARG A 101 13.42 12.04 0.24
C ARG A 101 14.40 12.08 -0.93
N LEU A 102 13.92 11.95 -2.16
CA LEU A 102 14.76 12.08 -3.37
C LEU A 102 15.47 13.43 -3.46
N ARG A 103 14.95 14.48 -2.81
CA ARG A 103 15.63 15.79 -2.77
C ARG A 103 16.98 15.74 -2.07
N LYS A 104 17.14 14.84 -1.09
CA LYS A 104 18.38 14.65 -0.32
C LYS A 104 19.20 13.46 -0.81
N ALA A 105 18.55 12.46 -1.40
CA ALA A 105 19.19 11.24 -1.90
C ALA A 105 18.59 10.86 -3.26
N PRO A 106 18.97 11.56 -4.34
CA PRO A 106 18.41 11.35 -5.67
C PRO A 106 18.68 9.95 -6.23
N GLN A 107 19.76 9.30 -5.80
CA GLN A 107 20.18 7.95 -6.21
C GLN A 107 19.24 6.83 -5.74
N LEU A 108 18.32 7.11 -4.81
CA LEU A 108 17.35 6.10 -4.36
C LEU A 108 16.44 5.60 -5.50
N LYS A 109 16.17 6.45 -6.50
CA LYS A 109 15.36 6.09 -7.67
C LYS A 109 16.06 5.11 -8.62
N ASP A 110 17.38 4.96 -8.51
CA ASP A 110 18.18 4.12 -9.39
C ASP A 110 18.15 2.64 -8.94
N ILE A 111 17.52 2.37 -7.78
CA ILE A 111 17.32 1.02 -7.26
C ILE A 111 16.31 0.29 -8.16
N PRO A 112 16.65 -0.89 -8.70
CA PRO A 112 15.79 -1.62 -9.62
C PRO A 112 14.47 -2.02 -8.96
N GLY A 113 13.38 -1.99 -9.73
CA GLY A 113 12.04 -2.35 -9.25
C GLY A 113 11.36 -1.30 -8.38
N THR A 114 11.99 -0.14 -8.16
CA THR A 114 11.41 0.94 -7.35
C THR A 114 10.75 2.02 -8.20
N LEU A 115 9.76 2.69 -7.62
CA LEU A 115 9.09 3.84 -8.21
C LEU A 115 8.67 4.81 -7.09
N PHE A 116 9.46 5.87 -6.95
CA PHE A 116 9.28 6.94 -5.96
C PHE A 116 8.27 7.98 -6.45
N LEU A 117 7.04 7.52 -6.71
CA LEU A 117 5.91 8.35 -7.13
C LEU A 117 4.70 8.05 -6.24
N ALA A 118 3.95 9.08 -5.86
CA ALA A 118 2.78 8.94 -4.99
C ALA A 118 1.77 7.89 -5.52
N GLY A 119 1.19 7.13 -4.60
CA GLY A 119 0.16 6.12 -4.88
C GLY A 119 0.33 4.79 -4.15
N GLY A 120 1.51 4.50 -3.57
CA GLY A 120 1.74 3.31 -2.74
C GLY A 120 1.70 3.65 -1.26
N ALA A 121 1.01 2.83 -0.46
CA ALA A 121 0.98 2.93 1.00
C ALA A 121 1.24 1.55 1.62
N PRO A 122 2.09 1.45 2.66
CA PRO A 122 2.35 0.20 3.33
C PRO A 122 1.16 -0.19 4.21
N CYS A 123 0.69 -1.43 4.08
CA CYS A 123 -0.26 -2.02 5.03
C CYS A 123 0.53 -2.64 6.18
N ARG A 124 0.42 -2.06 7.38
CA ARG A 124 0.97 -2.67 8.60
C ARG A 124 -0.10 -3.50 9.28
N ARG A 125 0.28 -4.70 9.71
CA ARG A 125 -0.47 -5.42 10.73
C ARG A 125 -0.19 -4.73 12.06
N THR A 126 -1.22 -4.14 12.68
CA THR A 126 -1.13 -3.66 14.06
C THR A 126 -1.02 -4.86 14.99
N ALA A 127 0.19 -5.34 15.19
CA ALA A 127 0.47 -6.36 16.18
C ALA A 127 1.94 -6.26 16.60
N SER A 128 2.17 -5.28 17.48
CA SER A 128 3.09 -5.38 18.62
C SER A 128 2.77 -4.26 19.60
N PRO A 129 2.30 -4.53 20.82
CA PRO A 129 2.66 -3.71 21.96
C PRO A 129 4.07 -4.11 22.37
N LEU A 130 5.09 -3.63 21.65
CA LEU A 130 6.45 -3.66 22.18
C LEU A 130 6.72 -2.26 22.73
N ARG A 131 6.28 -2.09 23.99
CA ARG A 131 6.88 -1.16 24.93
C ARG A 131 8.17 -1.80 25.42
N VAL A 132 9.26 -1.07 25.37
CA VAL A 132 10.16 -0.95 26.52
C VAL A 132 9.85 0.38 27.17
#